data_AF-A0A950VQL7-F1
#
_entry.id   AF-A0A950VQL7-F1
#
_cell.length_a   1.000
_cell.length_b   1.000
_cell.length_c   1.000
_cell.angle_alpha   90.00
_cell.angle_beta   90.00
_cell.angle_gamma   90.00
#
_symmetry.space_group_name_H-M   'P 1'
#
loop_
_entity.id
_entity.type
_entity.pdbx_description
1 polymer ?
#
loop_
_entity_poly.entity_id
_entity_poly.type
_entity_poly.pdbx_seq_one_letter_code
_entity_poly.pdbx_strand_id
1 'polypeptide(L)'
;MSAPRLGWFGAAVASALLLLVLSALSGTAWDNLSIDLRHRWVALTGAHSPPDSGPPVEAVANDVGMNVFLEQEVDSEKRRVSLDLLRQAGVGWIRQELPWEQIEPGAKGDFTDPKFGGSTWAKFDDIVDQANAMGLHLILRLDTSPRWALPADAPDGLSPPVNDQDYWDFVAEVAERYRGRVAAYQIWNEPNLTSEWGHRSPDATAYAALLRGAADRIRAVDPTARIVMAALAPTLTENQDALNELMYLQQLYDAGIRGSFDVLAVQAYGLRGGPDDPRVDVSDVTFSRP
;
A
#
# COMPACT_ATOMS: atom_id res chain seq x y z
N MET A 1 54.82 -40.45 2.14
CA MET A 1 53.70 -39.70 1.52
C MET A 1 52.87 -39.12 2.64
N SER A 2 53.06 -37.84 2.94
CA SER A 2 52.38 -37.11 4.02
C SER A 2 51.25 -36.27 3.44
N ALA A 3 50.02 -36.51 3.89
CA ALA A 3 48.83 -35.75 3.51
C ALA A 3 48.93 -34.29 4.01
N PRO A 4 48.41 -33.30 3.25
CA PRO A 4 48.44 -31.91 3.68
C PRO A 4 47.46 -31.71 4.83
N ARG A 5 47.96 -31.15 5.94
CA ARG A 5 47.13 -30.67 7.04
C ARG A 5 46.33 -29.46 6.53
N LEU A 6 45.03 -29.65 6.33
CA LEU A 6 44.09 -28.55 6.13
C LEU A 6 44.19 -27.66 7.37
N GLY A 7 44.77 -26.47 7.18
CA GLY A 7 45.17 -25.60 8.29
C GLY A 7 43.97 -25.16 9.11
N TRP A 8 44.14 -25.17 10.44
CA TRP A 8 43.19 -24.64 11.44
C TRP A 8 42.57 -23.29 11.08
N PHE A 9 43.26 -22.47 10.28
CA PHE A 9 42.76 -21.22 9.73
C PHE A 9 41.52 -21.37 8.83
N GLY A 10 41.44 -22.42 8.00
CA GLY A 10 40.29 -22.63 7.12
C GLY A 10 39.03 -23.04 7.89
N ALA A 11 39.20 -23.85 8.94
CA ALA A 11 38.12 -24.23 9.84
C ALA A 11 37.65 -23.04 10.70
N ALA A 12 38.57 -22.19 11.18
CA ALA A 12 38.22 -21.01 11.97
C ALA A 12 37.45 -19.96 11.15
N VAL A 13 37.83 -19.74 9.89
CA VAL A 13 37.10 -18.84 8.97
C VAL A 13 35.72 -19.41 8.63
N ALA A 14 35.61 -20.71 8.37
CA ALA A 14 34.32 -21.36 8.12
C ALA A 14 33.40 -21.33 9.35
N SER A 15 33.93 -21.52 10.55
CA SER A 15 33.16 -21.42 11.81
C SER A 15 32.76 -19.98 12.14
N ALA A 16 33.59 -18.98 11.83
CA ALA A 16 33.24 -17.57 11.98
C ALA A 16 32.13 -17.15 11.01
N LEU A 17 32.18 -17.62 9.76
CA LEU A 17 31.10 -17.46 8.79
C LEU A 17 29.83 -18.18 9.23
N LEU A 18 29.92 -19.41 9.74
CA LEU A 18 28.77 -20.16 10.25
C LEU A 18 28.16 -19.51 11.49
N LEU A 19 28.96 -18.95 12.39
CA LEU A 19 28.50 -18.19 13.55
C LEU A 19 27.89 -16.84 13.17
N LEU A 20 28.43 -16.16 12.14
CA LEU A 20 27.79 -14.99 11.53
C LEU A 20 26.43 -15.36 10.95
N VAL A 21 26.35 -16.46 10.19
CA VAL A 21 25.09 -16.99 9.61
C VAL A 21 24.09 -17.40 10.70
N LEU A 22 24.53 -18.10 11.74
CA LEU A 22 23.68 -18.49 12.87
C LEU A 22 23.28 -17.30 13.76
N SER A 23 24.14 -16.28 13.89
CA SER A 23 23.82 -15.05 14.62
C SER A 23 22.85 -14.17 13.83
N ALA A 24 22.99 -14.08 12.51
CA ALA A 24 22.07 -13.38 11.62
C ALA A 24 20.67 -14.03 11.58
N LEU A 25 20.54 -15.28 12.05
CA LEU A 25 19.25 -15.96 12.24
C LEU A 25 18.62 -15.68 13.62
N SER A 26 19.34 -15.04 14.54
CA SER A 26 18.75 -14.44 15.74
C SER A 26 18.26 -13.04 15.40
N GLY A 27 16.99 -12.74 15.68
CA GLY A 27 16.36 -11.47 15.27
C GLY A 27 17.17 -10.22 15.63
N THR A 28 17.91 -10.26 16.75
CA THR A 28 18.73 -9.14 17.20
C THR A 28 19.96 -8.85 16.33
N ALA A 29 20.57 -9.82 15.65
CA ALA A 29 21.70 -9.54 14.76
C ALA A 29 21.25 -9.22 13.33
N TRP A 30 20.11 -9.78 12.88
CA TRP A 30 19.47 -9.45 11.61
C TRP A 30 19.10 -7.96 11.54
N ASP A 31 18.51 -7.44 12.61
CA ASP A 31 18.07 -6.04 12.70
C ASP A 31 19.26 -5.05 12.67
N ASN A 32 20.46 -5.50 13.06
CA ASN A 32 21.69 -4.70 13.04
C ASN A 32 22.38 -4.65 11.66
N LEU A 33 21.97 -5.47 10.68
CA LEU A 33 22.50 -5.40 9.32
C LEU A 33 22.01 -4.13 8.61
N SER A 34 22.77 -3.63 7.63
CA SER A 34 22.24 -2.57 6.75
C SER A 34 21.09 -3.12 5.91
N ILE A 35 20.19 -2.24 5.50
CA ILE A 35 19.05 -2.63 4.63
C ILE A 35 19.54 -3.28 3.33
N ASP A 36 20.61 -2.74 2.71
CA ASP A 36 21.25 -3.34 1.53
C ASP A 36 21.73 -4.78 1.78
N LEU A 37 22.36 -5.04 2.93
CA LEU A 37 22.82 -6.40 3.27
C LEU A 37 21.65 -7.35 3.50
N ARG A 38 20.59 -6.90 4.19
CA ARG A 38 19.37 -7.70 4.37
C ARG A 38 18.70 -8.01 3.04
N HIS A 39 18.57 -7.03 2.15
CA HIS A 39 17.97 -7.20 0.83
C HIS A 39 18.79 -8.12 -0.06
N ARG A 40 20.11 -7.95 -0.11
CA ARG A 40 20.99 -8.87 -0.86
C ARG A 40 20.91 -10.28 -0.31
N TRP A 41 20.85 -10.44 1.02
CA TRP A 41 20.66 -11.75 1.63
C TRP A 41 19.32 -12.35 1.20
N VAL A 42 18.20 -11.62 1.32
CA VAL A 42 16.88 -12.06 0.86
C VAL A 42 16.88 -12.36 -0.65
N ALA A 43 17.53 -11.57 -1.49
CA ALA A 43 17.62 -11.84 -2.93
C ALA A 43 18.39 -13.13 -3.23
N LEU A 44 19.50 -13.36 -2.50
CA LEU A 44 20.35 -14.54 -2.65
C LEU A 44 19.69 -15.82 -2.08
N THR A 45 18.94 -15.69 -0.98
CA THR A 45 18.32 -16.84 -0.29
C THR A 45 16.85 -17.05 -0.66
N GLY A 46 16.19 -16.03 -1.19
CA GLY A 46 14.76 -15.99 -1.50
C GLY A 46 14.42 -16.68 -2.83
N ALA A 47 15.41 -16.90 -3.70
CA ALA A 47 15.27 -17.91 -4.72
C ALA A 47 15.12 -19.27 -4.02
N HIS A 48 13.90 -19.84 -4.06
CA HIS A 48 13.49 -21.22 -3.68
C HIS A 48 12.74 -21.44 -2.35
N SER A 49 12.18 -20.43 -1.69
CA SER A 49 11.13 -20.71 -0.69
C SER A 49 9.76 -20.45 -1.30
N PRO A 50 8.91 -21.47 -1.53
CA PRO A 50 7.51 -21.19 -1.84
C PRO A 50 6.94 -20.37 -0.68
N PRO A 51 6.10 -19.35 -0.96
CA PRO A 51 5.53 -18.52 0.10
C PRO A 51 4.85 -19.44 1.11
N ASP A 52 5.15 -19.22 2.39
CA ASP A 52 4.55 -19.94 3.50
C ASP A 52 3.04 -19.83 3.32
N SER A 53 2.39 -20.95 3.00
CA SER A 53 0.97 -20.98 2.70
C SER A 53 0.24 -20.77 4.02
N GLY A 54 0.00 -19.50 4.36
CA GLY A 54 -1.09 -19.13 5.25
C GLY A 54 -2.39 -19.84 4.82
N PRO A 55 -3.44 -19.82 5.66
CA PRO A 55 -4.71 -20.43 5.30
C PRO A 55 -5.08 -19.98 3.88
N PRO A 56 -5.46 -20.91 2.98
CA PRO A 56 -5.61 -20.61 1.57
C PRO A 56 -6.50 -19.39 1.45
N VAL A 57 -5.91 -18.28 0.99
CA VAL A 57 -6.69 -17.15 0.51
C VAL A 57 -7.50 -17.75 -0.62
N GLU A 58 -8.82 -17.74 -0.44
CA GLU A 58 -9.77 -18.28 -1.42
C GLU A 58 -9.33 -17.79 -2.80
N ALA A 59 -8.94 -18.73 -3.67
CA ALA A 59 -8.41 -18.41 -4.98
C ALA A 59 -9.53 -17.71 -5.74
N VAL A 60 -9.45 -16.38 -5.81
CA VAL A 60 -10.35 -15.60 -6.63
C VAL A 60 -9.97 -15.96 -8.05
N ALA A 61 -10.91 -16.54 -8.80
CA ALA A 61 -10.65 -17.20 -10.09
C ALA A 61 -10.13 -16.26 -11.20
N ASN A 62 -9.78 -15.02 -10.86
CA ASN A 62 -9.19 -14.02 -11.73
C ASN A 62 -8.33 -13.03 -10.92
N ASP A 63 -7.02 -13.24 -10.92
CA ASP A 63 -6.06 -12.44 -10.12
C ASP A 63 -5.69 -11.09 -10.79
N VAL A 64 -6.21 -10.79 -11.98
CA VAL A 64 -5.90 -9.55 -12.69
C VAL A 64 -6.82 -8.42 -12.23
N GLY A 65 -6.19 -7.35 -11.75
CA GLY A 65 -6.84 -6.10 -11.42
C GLY A 65 -6.44 -4.92 -12.31
N MET A 66 -7.29 -3.91 -12.40
CA MET A 66 -6.96 -2.63 -13.06
C MET A 66 -7.25 -1.44 -12.15
N ASN A 67 -6.40 -0.41 -12.24
CA ASN A 67 -6.73 0.91 -11.71
C ASN A 67 -7.83 1.53 -12.56
N VAL A 68 -8.81 2.14 -11.91
CA VAL A 68 -9.92 2.85 -12.55
C VAL A 68 -10.13 4.21 -11.88
N PHE A 69 -10.67 5.15 -12.64
CA PHE A 69 -10.97 6.51 -12.18
C PHE A 69 -12.43 6.86 -12.48
N LEU A 70 -13.37 5.98 -12.04
CA LEU A 70 -14.78 6.12 -12.38
C LEU A 70 -15.41 7.36 -11.72
N GLU A 71 -14.83 7.84 -10.62
CA GLU A 71 -15.21 9.08 -9.94
C GLU A 71 -15.05 10.32 -10.82
N GLN A 72 -14.16 10.27 -11.81
CA GLN A 72 -13.93 11.36 -12.78
C GLN A 72 -14.94 11.36 -13.92
N GLU A 73 -15.62 10.25 -14.18
CA GLU A 73 -16.71 10.17 -15.16
C GLU A 73 -18.04 10.50 -14.48
N VAL A 74 -18.76 11.48 -14.99
CA VAL A 74 -20.04 11.95 -14.42
C VAL A 74 -21.22 11.09 -14.87
N ASP A 75 -21.15 10.52 -16.08
CA ASP A 75 -22.21 9.73 -16.69
C ASP A 75 -22.18 8.26 -16.22
N SER A 76 -23.26 7.84 -15.56
CA SER A 76 -23.43 6.48 -15.05
C SER A 76 -23.38 5.41 -16.14
N GLU A 77 -23.92 5.69 -17.33
CA GLU A 77 -23.88 4.73 -18.43
C GLU A 77 -22.47 4.54 -18.97
N LYS A 78 -21.65 5.60 -18.99
CA LYS A 78 -20.24 5.48 -19.39
C LYS A 78 -19.41 4.70 -18.37
N ARG A 79 -19.68 4.88 -17.07
CA ARG A 79 -19.07 4.03 -16.02
C ARG A 79 -19.45 2.57 -16.23
N ARG A 80 -20.73 2.29 -16.50
CA ARG A 80 -21.24 0.94 -16.78
C ARG A 80 -20.57 0.31 -17.99
N VAL A 81 -20.41 1.07 -19.08
CA VAL A 81 -19.72 0.62 -20.29
C VAL A 81 -18.25 0.29 -19.99
N SER A 82 -17.54 1.15 -19.23
CA SER A 82 -16.16 0.89 -18.83
C SER A 82 -16.02 -0.39 -18.00
N LEU A 83 -16.90 -0.60 -17.02
CA LEU A 83 -16.92 -1.82 -16.19
C LEU A 83 -17.22 -3.08 -17.03
N ASP A 84 -18.13 -2.99 -18.00
CA ASP A 84 -18.43 -4.12 -18.88
C ASP A 84 -17.25 -4.45 -19.81
N LEU A 85 -16.50 -3.44 -20.29
CA LEU A 85 -15.26 -3.66 -21.06
C LEU A 85 -14.18 -4.37 -20.22
N LEU A 86 -14.02 -3.97 -18.94
CA LEU A 86 -13.10 -4.65 -18.02
C LEU A 86 -13.47 -6.12 -17.83
N ARG A 87 -14.76 -6.40 -17.60
CA ARG A 87 -15.27 -7.77 -17.46
C ARG A 87 -15.06 -8.58 -18.74
N GLN A 88 -15.32 -8.00 -19.91
CA GLN A 88 -15.07 -8.66 -21.21
C GLN A 88 -13.58 -8.93 -21.46
N ALA A 89 -12.69 -8.07 -20.96
CA ALA A 89 -11.24 -8.26 -20.99
C ALA A 89 -10.74 -9.32 -19.99
N GLY A 90 -11.63 -9.90 -19.18
CA GLY A 90 -11.26 -10.85 -18.15
C GLY A 90 -10.53 -10.18 -16.98
N VAL A 91 -10.94 -8.98 -16.57
CA VAL A 91 -10.50 -8.35 -15.31
C VAL A 91 -11.46 -8.76 -14.19
N GLY A 92 -10.91 -9.14 -13.04
CA GLY A 92 -11.69 -9.56 -11.86
C GLY A 92 -11.69 -8.55 -10.72
N TRP A 93 -10.68 -7.67 -10.68
CA TRP A 93 -10.50 -6.69 -9.62
C TRP A 93 -10.41 -5.27 -10.17
N ILE A 94 -10.92 -4.30 -9.42
CA ILE A 94 -10.73 -2.88 -9.69
C ILE A 94 -10.18 -2.17 -8.46
N ARG A 95 -9.19 -1.31 -8.66
CA ARG A 95 -8.71 -0.35 -7.66
C ARG A 95 -9.29 1.02 -7.99
N GLN A 96 -10.20 1.48 -7.14
CA GLN A 96 -11.02 2.68 -7.33
C GLN A 96 -10.71 3.68 -6.22
N GLU A 97 -10.44 4.93 -6.58
CA GLU A 97 -10.24 6.03 -5.63
C GLU A 97 -11.58 6.54 -5.09
N LEU A 98 -11.64 6.82 -3.79
CA LEU A 98 -12.76 7.50 -3.14
C LEU A 98 -12.16 8.65 -2.32
N PRO A 99 -12.03 9.85 -2.94
CA PRO A 99 -11.41 10.99 -2.28
C PRO A 99 -12.31 11.50 -1.15
N TRP A 100 -11.75 11.62 0.05
CA TRP A 100 -12.45 12.18 1.20
C TRP A 100 -13.01 13.58 0.90
N GLU A 101 -12.23 14.41 0.19
CA GLU A 101 -12.64 15.76 -0.17
C GLU A 101 -13.89 15.83 -1.05
N GLN A 102 -14.21 14.76 -1.79
CA GLN A 102 -15.44 14.68 -2.60
C GLN A 102 -16.64 14.18 -1.80
N ILE A 103 -16.41 13.40 -0.74
CA ILE A 103 -17.47 12.86 0.11
C ILE A 103 -17.91 13.88 1.16
N GLU A 104 -16.97 14.55 1.81
CA GLU A 104 -17.24 15.44 2.95
C GLU A 104 -16.72 16.86 2.67
N PRO A 105 -17.19 17.53 1.59
CA PRO A 105 -16.55 18.74 1.07
C PRO A 105 -16.73 19.97 1.97
N GLY A 106 -17.84 20.05 2.72
CA GLY A 106 -18.25 21.25 3.47
C GLY A 106 -17.69 21.31 4.88
N ALA A 107 -18.01 20.30 5.67
CA ALA A 107 -17.61 20.16 7.07
C ALA A 107 -17.74 18.70 7.51
N LYS A 108 -17.16 18.36 8.66
CA LYS A 108 -17.39 17.06 9.30
C LYS A 108 -18.89 16.78 9.49
N GLY A 109 -19.33 15.60 9.06
CA GLY A 109 -20.70 15.10 8.99
C GLY A 109 -21.52 15.62 7.80
N ASP A 110 -20.97 16.48 6.93
CA ASP A 110 -21.72 17.06 5.81
C ASP A 110 -21.44 16.32 4.49
N PHE A 111 -22.36 15.43 4.14
CA PHE A 111 -22.34 14.63 2.90
C PHE A 111 -23.23 15.21 1.80
N THR A 112 -23.38 16.54 1.79
CA THR A 112 -24.18 17.27 0.80
C THR A 112 -23.28 17.84 -0.29
N ASP A 113 -23.65 17.62 -1.55
CA ASP A 113 -23.00 18.24 -2.70
C ASP A 113 -23.26 19.75 -2.67
N PRO A 114 -22.23 20.61 -2.51
CA PRO A 114 -22.42 22.05 -2.38
C PRO A 114 -22.87 22.73 -3.68
N LYS A 115 -22.72 22.06 -4.82
CA LYS A 115 -23.06 22.59 -6.16
C LYS A 115 -24.49 22.24 -6.56
N PHE A 116 -24.96 21.03 -6.22
CA PHE A 116 -26.25 20.52 -6.68
C PHE A 116 -27.23 20.13 -5.55
N GLY A 117 -26.79 20.12 -4.29
CA GLY A 117 -27.62 19.84 -3.11
C GLY A 117 -28.02 18.37 -2.92
N GLY A 118 -27.48 17.46 -3.73
CA GLY A 118 -27.68 16.01 -3.60
C GLY A 118 -26.73 15.37 -2.59
N SER A 119 -26.81 14.06 -2.40
CA SER A 119 -25.84 13.34 -1.57
C SER A 119 -24.53 13.13 -2.34
N THR A 120 -23.39 13.42 -1.70
CA THR A 120 -22.04 13.13 -2.24
C THR A 120 -21.79 11.63 -2.40
N TRP A 121 -22.51 10.79 -1.66
CA TRP A 121 -22.44 9.33 -1.76
C TRP A 121 -23.00 8.77 -3.06
N ALA A 122 -23.94 9.46 -3.71
CA ALA A 122 -24.73 8.89 -4.81
C ALA A 122 -23.88 8.35 -5.96
N LYS A 123 -22.76 9.02 -6.29
CA LYS A 123 -21.84 8.55 -7.34
C LYS A 123 -21.12 7.27 -6.93
N PHE A 124 -20.64 7.20 -5.69
CA PHE A 124 -19.89 6.05 -5.21
C PHE A 124 -20.80 4.85 -4.92
N ASP A 125 -22.04 5.10 -4.48
CA ASP A 125 -23.06 4.06 -4.38
C ASP A 125 -23.28 3.38 -5.74
N ASP A 126 -23.46 4.18 -6.80
CA ASP A 126 -23.62 3.68 -8.16
C ASP A 126 -22.38 2.90 -8.64
N ILE A 127 -21.17 3.39 -8.36
CA ILE A 127 -19.92 2.66 -8.70
C ILE A 127 -19.86 1.30 -7.99
N VAL A 128 -20.12 1.26 -6.68
CA VAL A 128 -20.08 0.02 -5.89
C VAL A 128 -21.22 -0.92 -6.31
N ASP A 129 -22.43 -0.42 -6.57
CA ASP A 129 -23.57 -1.19 -7.08
C ASP A 129 -23.23 -1.86 -8.42
N GLN A 130 -22.73 -1.09 -9.39
CA GLN A 130 -22.41 -1.61 -10.71
C GLN A 130 -21.27 -2.64 -10.69
N ALA A 131 -20.20 -2.36 -9.94
CA ALA A 131 -19.08 -3.28 -9.83
C ALA A 131 -19.50 -4.62 -9.19
N ASN A 132 -20.28 -4.58 -8.10
CA ASN A 132 -20.82 -5.79 -7.48
C ASN A 132 -21.79 -6.54 -8.40
N ALA A 133 -22.68 -5.84 -9.12
CA ALA A 133 -23.61 -6.45 -10.07
C ALA A 133 -22.89 -7.18 -11.22
N MET A 134 -21.66 -6.75 -11.54
CA MET A 134 -20.80 -7.38 -12.56
C MET A 134 -19.83 -8.42 -12.00
N GLY A 135 -19.86 -8.67 -10.68
CA GLY A 135 -18.96 -9.63 -10.01
C GLY A 135 -17.51 -9.18 -9.94
N LEU A 136 -17.24 -7.87 -9.98
CA LEU A 136 -15.90 -7.30 -9.83
C LEU A 136 -15.59 -7.09 -8.34
N HIS A 137 -14.38 -7.42 -7.92
CA HIS A 137 -13.89 -7.16 -6.56
C HIS A 137 -13.29 -5.75 -6.46
N LEU A 138 -13.77 -4.95 -5.50
CA LEU A 138 -13.28 -3.57 -5.31
C LEU A 138 -12.22 -3.48 -4.22
N ILE A 139 -11.12 -2.80 -4.55
CA ILE A 139 -10.23 -2.16 -3.59
C ILE A 139 -10.56 -0.67 -3.61
N LEU A 140 -11.07 -0.12 -2.50
CA LEU A 140 -11.30 1.31 -2.37
C LEU A 140 -10.08 1.99 -1.76
N ARG A 141 -9.41 2.84 -2.55
CA ARG A 141 -8.34 3.74 -2.08
C ARG A 141 -9.00 4.95 -1.44
N LEU A 142 -8.80 5.10 -0.13
CA LEU A 142 -9.33 6.19 0.67
C LEU A 142 -8.19 7.17 0.97
N ASP A 143 -8.29 8.37 0.43
CA ASP A 143 -7.25 9.37 0.57
C ASP A 143 -7.79 10.78 0.35
N THR A 144 -6.86 11.74 0.22
CA THR A 144 -7.10 13.18 0.20
C THR A 144 -7.74 13.70 1.49
N SER A 145 -7.73 15.01 1.69
CA SER A 145 -8.37 15.66 2.83
C SER A 145 -9.20 16.85 2.36
N PRO A 146 -10.46 17.00 2.84
CA PRO A 146 -11.28 18.15 2.52
C PRO A 146 -10.65 19.43 3.07
N ARG A 147 -10.99 20.56 2.45
CA ARG A 147 -10.40 21.87 2.79
C ARG A 147 -10.51 22.24 4.27
N TRP A 148 -11.58 21.82 4.94
CA TRP A 148 -11.80 22.10 6.38
C TRP A 148 -10.92 21.27 7.31
N ALA A 149 -10.37 20.14 6.84
CA ALA A 149 -9.48 19.25 7.60
C ALA A 149 -7.99 19.52 7.31
N LEU A 150 -7.68 20.36 6.32
CA LEU A 150 -6.32 20.66 5.90
C LEU A 150 -5.61 21.68 6.80
N PRO A 151 -4.27 21.61 6.92
CA PRO A 151 -3.47 22.73 7.41
C PRO A 151 -3.73 24.01 6.61
N ALA A 152 -3.67 25.17 7.26
CA ALA A 152 -4.02 26.45 6.62
C ALA A 152 -3.13 26.80 5.41
N ASP A 153 -1.90 26.29 5.38
CA ASP A 153 -0.91 26.49 4.33
C ASP A 153 -0.85 25.34 3.30
N ALA A 154 -1.69 24.30 3.46
CA ALA A 154 -1.73 23.19 2.52
C ALA A 154 -2.23 23.63 1.13
N PRO A 155 -1.50 23.33 0.05
CA PRO A 155 -1.88 23.75 -1.30
C PRO A 155 -3.11 23.00 -1.82
N ASP A 156 -3.22 21.71 -1.49
CA ASP A 156 -4.22 20.78 -2.02
C ASP A 156 -4.58 19.69 -1.00
N GLY A 157 -5.51 18.81 -1.40
CA GLY A 157 -6.01 17.70 -0.60
C GLY A 157 -4.99 16.58 -0.36
N LEU A 158 -3.81 16.59 -0.99
CA LEU A 158 -2.78 15.54 -0.81
C LEU A 158 -2.00 15.70 0.48
N SER A 159 -2.34 16.68 1.32
CA SER A 159 -1.83 16.75 2.68
C SER A 159 -2.66 15.86 3.61
N PRO A 160 -2.04 15.11 4.54
CA PRO A 160 -2.78 14.51 5.65
C PRO A 160 -3.49 15.59 6.49
N PRO A 161 -4.59 15.23 7.18
CA PRO A 161 -5.39 16.17 7.96
C PRO A 161 -4.62 16.74 9.15
N VAL A 162 -5.08 17.88 9.68
CA VAL A 162 -4.58 18.42 10.96
C VAL A 162 -4.95 17.54 12.15
N ASN A 163 -6.01 16.75 12.01
CA ASN A 163 -6.55 15.87 13.04
C ASN A 163 -6.89 14.52 12.43
N ASP A 164 -6.07 13.52 12.70
CA ASP A 164 -6.25 12.16 12.17
C ASP A 164 -7.61 11.54 12.57
N GLN A 165 -8.17 11.95 13.72
CA GLN A 165 -9.48 11.45 14.16
C GLN A 165 -10.60 11.79 13.16
N ASP A 166 -10.49 12.89 12.43
CA ASP A 166 -11.49 13.25 11.42
C ASP A 166 -11.41 12.31 10.21
N TYR A 167 -10.20 11.96 9.77
CA TYR A 167 -10.01 10.95 8.72
C TYR A 167 -10.43 9.56 9.18
N TRP A 168 -10.12 9.19 10.44
CA TRP A 168 -10.51 7.91 11.00
C TRP A 168 -12.02 7.73 11.10
N ASP A 169 -12.76 8.79 11.43
CA ASP A 169 -14.23 8.76 11.43
C ASP A 169 -14.76 8.61 9.99
N PHE A 170 -14.17 9.32 9.02
CA PHE A 170 -14.53 9.16 7.60
C PHE A 170 -14.31 7.73 7.09
N VAL A 171 -13.15 7.12 7.32
CA VAL A 171 -12.93 5.74 6.85
C VAL A 171 -13.84 4.73 7.56
N ALA A 172 -14.26 5.00 8.81
CA ALA A 172 -15.27 4.21 9.50
C ALA A 172 -16.64 4.32 8.80
N GLU A 173 -17.05 5.52 8.42
CA GLU A 173 -18.30 5.76 7.67
C GLU A 173 -18.28 5.03 6.32
N VAL A 174 -17.16 5.06 5.60
CA VAL A 174 -17.00 4.33 4.33
C VAL A 174 -17.08 2.82 4.56
N ALA A 175 -16.44 2.30 5.62
CA ALA A 175 -16.45 0.88 5.95
C ALA A 175 -17.83 0.38 6.39
N GLU A 176 -18.52 1.12 7.24
CA GLU A 176 -19.90 0.84 7.67
C GLU A 176 -20.84 0.82 6.45
N ARG A 177 -20.74 1.83 5.57
CA ARG A 177 -21.59 1.97 4.39
C ARG A 177 -21.44 0.83 3.38
N TYR A 178 -20.20 0.40 3.13
CA TYR A 178 -19.90 -0.61 2.11
C TYR A 178 -19.53 -1.98 2.68
N ARG A 179 -19.85 -2.23 3.95
CA ARG A 179 -19.59 -3.50 4.63
C ARG A 179 -20.10 -4.68 3.82
N GLY A 180 -19.21 -5.64 3.56
CA GLY A 180 -19.50 -6.85 2.77
C GLY A 180 -19.69 -6.61 1.26
N ARG A 181 -19.44 -5.39 0.76
CA ARG A 181 -19.59 -5.01 -0.66
C ARG A 181 -18.27 -4.56 -1.31
N VAL A 182 -17.23 -4.42 -0.50
CA VAL A 182 -15.87 -4.03 -0.91
C VAL A 182 -14.91 -5.10 -0.41
N ALA A 183 -13.93 -5.47 -1.24
CA ALA A 183 -13.01 -6.56 -0.92
C ALA A 183 -11.85 -6.09 -0.03
N ALA A 184 -11.41 -4.84 -0.16
CA ALA A 184 -10.41 -4.24 0.73
C ALA A 184 -10.45 -2.71 0.73
N TYR A 185 -9.94 -2.10 1.80
CA TYR A 185 -9.75 -0.66 1.93
C TYR A 185 -8.25 -0.36 1.90
N GLN A 186 -7.80 0.44 0.93
CA GLN A 186 -6.45 0.96 0.88
C GLN A 186 -6.39 2.32 1.56
N ILE A 187 -5.47 2.48 2.51
CA ILE A 187 -5.31 3.71 3.28
C ILE A 187 -4.17 4.54 2.70
N TRP A 188 -4.54 5.68 2.10
CA TRP A 188 -3.66 6.63 1.44
C TRP A 188 -2.96 6.10 0.16
N ASN A 189 -2.11 6.92 -0.43
CA ASN A 189 -1.32 6.61 -1.62
C ASN A 189 0.08 7.18 -1.50
N GLU A 190 1.10 6.36 -1.83
CA GLU A 190 2.49 6.78 -2.03
C GLU A 190 3.04 7.83 -1.02
N PRO A 191 2.85 7.70 0.31
CA PRO A 191 3.24 8.71 1.30
C PRO A 191 4.77 8.89 1.42
N ASN A 192 5.53 8.08 0.67
CA ASN A 192 6.96 8.23 0.50
C ASN A 192 7.37 9.25 -0.58
N LEU A 193 6.41 9.92 -1.23
CA LEU A 193 6.60 11.05 -2.14
C LEU A 193 6.03 12.33 -1.56
N THR A 194 6.75 13.45 -1.67
CA THR A 194 6.29 14.78 -1.23
C THR A 194 5.00 15.20 -1.94
N SER A 195 4.86 14.87 -3.23
CA SER A 195 3.68 15.18 -4.04
C SER A 195 2.42 14.48 -3.53
N GLU A 196 2.57 13.39 -2.79
CA GLU A 196 1.47 12.58 -2.23
C GLU A 196 1.40 12.72 -0.69
N TRP A 197 2.15 13.68 -0.14
CA TRP A 197 2.23 13.96 1.30
C TRP A 197 2.23 15.47 1.59
N GLY A 198 1.44 16.23 0.83
CA GLY A 198 1.17 17.64 1.09
C GLY A 198 2.32 18.58 0.77
N HIS A 199 3.20 18.19 -0.16
CA HIS A 199 4.42 18.91 -0.51
C HIS A 199 5.35 19.11 0.69
N ARG A 200 5.31 18.15 1.63
CA ARG A 200 6.16 18.06 2.82
C ARG A 200 7.06 16.83 2.72
N SER A 201 8.14 16.84 3.50
CA SER A 201 9.00 15.67 3.60
C SER A 201 8.21 14.42 4.02
N PRO A 202 8.45 13.28 3.36
CA PRO A 202 7.84 12.02 3.74
C PRO A 202 8.03 11.69 5.22
N ASP A 203 6.95 11.29 5.89
CA ASP A 203 6.97 10.94 7.30
C ASP A 203 6.32 9.58 7.53
N ALA A 204 7.16 8.54 7.67
CA ALA A 204 6.72 7.18 7.94
C ALA A 204 6.03 7.04 9.31
N THR A 205 6.43 7.81 10.33
CA THR A 205 5.82 7.73 11.66
C THR A 205 4.40 8.29 11.64
N ALA A 206 4.20 9.42 10.96
CA ALA A 206 2.88 10.01 10.78
C ALA A 206 1.96 9.09 9.96
N TYR A 207 2.44 8.54 8.84
CA TYR A 207 1.65 7.58 8.07
C TYR A 207 1.33 6.32 8.88
N ALA A 208 2.27 5.80 9.68
CA ALA A 208 2.02 4.65 10.53
C ALA A 208 0.93 4.90 11.58
N ALA A 209 0.87 6.11 12.15
CA ALA A 209 -0.20 6.51 13.06
C ALA A 209 -1.56 6.62 12.34
N LEU A 210 -1.57 7.26 11.16
CA LEU A 210 -2.77 7.40 10.33
C LEU A 210 -3.36 6.03 9.95
N LEU A 211 -2.52 5.11 9.46
CA LEU A 211 -2.92 3.75 9.08
C LEU A 211 -3.44 2.95 10.28
N ARG A 212 -2.77 3.01 11.43
CA ARG A 212 -3.22 2.31 12.66
C ARG A 212 -4.61 2.73 13.09
N GLY A 213 -4.85 4.03 13.24
CA GLY A 213 -6.16 4.50 13.68
C GLY A 213 -7.26 4.21 12.65
N ALA A 214 -6.95 4.31 11.35
CA ALA A 214 -7.88 3.92 10.29
C ALA A 214 -8.23 2.42 10.39
N ALA A 215 -7.23 1.57 10.56
CA ALA A 215 -7.40 0.12 10.72
C ALA A 215 -8.28 -0.22 11.93
N ASP A 216 -8.03 0.41 13.07
CA ASP A 216 -8.81 0.20 14.30
C ASP A 216 -10.28 0.61 14.11
N ARG A 217 -10.53 1.75 13.47
CA ARG A 217 -11.90 2.21 13.18
C ARG A 217 -12.64 1.34 12.18
N ILE A 218 -11.98 0.93 11.09
CA ILE A 218 -12.56 0.03 10.09
C ILE A 218 -12.91 -1.32 10.74
N ARG A 219 -11.98 -1.92 11.50
CA ARG A 219 -12.22 -3.22 12.15
C ARG A 219 -13.29 -3.17 13.25
N ALA A 220 -13.53 -2.00 13.85
CA ALA A 220 -14.61 -1.83 14.82
C ALA A 220 -16.00 -1.96 14.18
N VAL A 221 -16.16 -1.54 12.92
CA VAL A 221 -17.45 -1.60 12.18
C VAL A 221 -17.56 -2.82 11.27
N ASP A 222 -16.44 -3.24 10.68
CA ASP A 222 -16.30 -4.45 9.86
C ASP A 222 -15.05 -5.26 10.29
N PRO A 223 -15.19 -6.21 11.23
CA PRO A 223 -14.09 -7.06 11.68
C PRO A 223 -13.50 -7.97 10.60
N THR A 224 -14.17 -8.11 9.45
CA THR A 224 -13.73 -8.95 8.33
C THR A 224 -13.07 -8.16 7.19
N ALA A 225 -13.08 -6.83 7.28
CA ALA A 225 -12.47 -5.96 6.29
C ALA A 225 -10.97 -6.22 6.15
N ARG A 226 -10.51 -6.32 4.90
CA ARG A 226 -9.09 -6.37 4.58
C ARG A 226 -8.55 -4.96 4.43
N ILE A 227 -7.42 -4.69 5.07
CA ILE A 227 -6.77 -3.39 5.04
C ILE A 227 -5.48 -3.49 4.21
N VAL A 228 -5.38 -2.63 3.21
CA VAL A 228 -4.19 -2.48 2.36
C VAL A 228 -3.46 -1.23 2.80
N MET A 229 -2.15 -1.31 3.05
CA MET A 229 -1.37 -0.10 3.24
C MET A 229 -1.25 0.68 1.91
N ALA A 230 -0.77 1.91 1.98
CA ALA A 230 -0.49 2.72 0.82
C ALA A 230 0.51 1.97 -0.07
N ALA A 231 0.23 1.96 -1.36
CA ALA A 231 1.16 1.42 -2.33
C ALA A 231 2.39 2.34 -2.37
N LEU A 232 3.55 1.86 -1.91
CA LEU A 232 4.76 2.68 -1.86
C LEU A 232 5.31 2.91 -3.27
N ALA A 233 5.71 4.14 -3.59
CA ALA A 233 6.28 4.50 -4.86
C ALA A 233 7.73 4.00 -4.98
N PRO A 234 8.13 3.37 -6.10
CA PRO A 234 9.49 2.87 -6.27
C PRO A 234 10.41 4.05 -6.57
N THR A 235 11.37 4.29 -5.69
CA THR A 235 12.30 5.42 -5.82
C THR A 235 13.67 5.10 -5.22
N LEU A 236 14.68 5.78 -5.74
CA LEU A 236 16.04 5.75 -5.20
C LEU A 236 16.37 7.03 -4.43
N THR A 237 15.44 7.98 -4.40
CA THR A 237 15.63 9.26 -3.75
C THR A 237 15.64 9.08 -2.23
N GLU A 238 16.57 9.77 -1.57
CA GLU A 238 16.72 9.78 -0.11
C GLU A 238 16.87 11.22 0.38
N ASN A 239 15.84 12.03 0.15
CA ASN A 239 15.85 13.45 0.51
C ASN A 239 14.44 13.93 0.93
N GLN A 240 14.28 15.25 1.03
CA GLN A 240 13.00 15.87 1.41
C GLN A 240 11.87 15.71 0.39
N ASP A 241 12.17 15.34 -0.85
CA ASP A 241 11.18 15.23 -1.94
C ASP A 241 10.62 13.81 -2.04
N ALA A 242 11.42 12.80 -1.70
CA ALA A 242 11.00 11.40 -1.68
C ALA A 242 11.96 10.55 -0.83
N LEU A 243 11.43 9.45 -0.29
CA LEU A 243 12.20 8.44 0.41
C LEU A 243 12.06 7.08 -0.26
N ASN A 244 13.20 6.44 -0.48
CA ASN A 244 13.34 5.06 -0.95
C ASN A 244 12.34 4.14 -0.21
N GLU A 245 11.53 3.41 -0.96
CA GLU A 245 10.40 2.64 -0.45
C GLU A 245 10.82 1.59 0.58
N LEU A 246 12.02 1.02 0.46
CA LEU A 246 12.54 0.02 1.38
C LEU A 246 12.93 0.66 2.72
N MET A 247 13.56 1.83 2.67
CA MET A 247 13.88 2.61 3.87
C MET A 247 12.62 3.11 4.54
N TYR A 248 11.66 3.61 3.76
CA TYR A 248 10.36 4.03 4.26
C TYR A 248 9.63 2.85 4.92
N LEU A 249 9.59 1.68 4.28
CA LEU A 249 9.00 0.46 4.84
C LEU A 249 9.67 0.04 6.15
N GLN A 250 11.01 0.07 6.23
CA GLN A 250 11.72 -0.20 7.49
C GLN A 250 11.28 0.79 8.58
N GLN A 251 11.21 2.08 8.27
CA GLN A 251 10.75 3.10 9.22
C GLN A 251 9.31 2.87 9.67
N LEU A 252 8.42 2.33 8.81
CA LEU A 252 7.07 1.94 9.22
C LEU A 252 7.10 0.81 10.26
N TYR A 253 7.94 -0.22 10.05
CA TYR A 253 8.09 -1.30 11.04
C TYR A 253 8.69 -0.80 12.35
N ASP A 254 9.69 0.08 12.30
CA ASP A 254 10.28 0.70 13.47
C ASP A 254 9.25 1.58 14.22
N ALA A 255 8.34 2.22 13.48
CA ALA A 255 7.21 2.98 14.02
C ALA A 255 6.04 2.09 14.49
N GLY A 256 6.16 0.76 14.44
CA GLY A 256 5.15 -0.17 14.96
C GLY A 256 3.94 -0.38 14.05
N ILE A 257 4.13 -0.46 12.73
CA ILE A 257 3.04 -0.72 11.77
C ILE A 257 2.56 -2.19 11.74
N ARG A 258 3.31 -3.10 12.35
CA ARG A 258 3.03 -4.54 12.31
C ARG A 258 1.65 -4.85 12.89
N GLY A 259 0.81 -5.54 12.12
CA GLY A 259 -0.55 -5.94 12.51
C GLY A 259 -1.64 -4.91 12.18
N SER A 260 -1.27 -3.75 11.64
CA SER A 260 -2.19 -2.67 11.28
C SER A 260 -2.75 -2.78 9.85
N PHE A 261 -2.25 -3.71 9.04
CA PHE A 261 -2.74 -4.00 7.69
C PHE A 261 -2.63 -5.50 7.40
N ASP A 262 -3.39 -5.96 6.40
CA ASP A 262 -3.43 -7.35 5.94
C ASP A 262 -2.66 -7.54 4.64
N VAL A 263 -2.54 -6.48 3.83
CA VAL A 263 -1.86 -6.50 2.52
C VAL A 263 -0.81 -5.38 2.45
N LEU A 264 0.44 -5.76 2.20
CA LEU A 264 1.51 -4.85 1.80
C LEU A 264 1.34 -4.54 0.31
N ALA A 265 1.26 -3.26 -0.05
CA ALA A 265 1.17 -2.83 -1.45
C ALA A 265 2.43 -2.07 -1.86
N VAL A 266 2.86 -2.29 -3.11
CA VAL A 266 3.95 -1.58 -3.75
C VAL A 266 3.56 -1.20 -5.17
N GLN A 267 4.08 -0.08 -5.64
CA GLN A 267 3.98 0.30 -7.03
C GLN A 267 5.21 -0.26 -7.75
N ALA A 268 5.00 -1.10 -8.76
CA ALA A 268 6.08 -1.72 -9.52
C ALA A 268 6.22 -1.03 -10.89
N TYR A 269 6.56 0.26 -10.89
CA TYR A 269 6.89 0.94 -12.12
C TYR A 269 8.26 0.44 -12.61
N GLY A 270 8.30 -0.40 -13.66
CA GLY A 270 9.55 -0.89 -14.22
C GLY A 270 10.46 0.20 -14.80
N LEU A 271 9.91 1.40 -15.02
CA LEU A 271 10.54 2.63 -15.53
C LEU A 271 11.58 2.41 -16.64
N ARG A 272 12.80 2.01 -16.27
CA ARG A 272 13.96 1.86 -17.16
C ARG A 272 14.12 0.46 -17.76
N GLY A 273 13.36 -0.52 -17.30
CA GLY A 273 13.39 -1.91 -17.75
C GLY A 273 11.99 -2.46 -18.02
N GLY A 274 11.91 -3.42 -18.95
CA GLY A 274 10.69 -4.20 -19.17
C GLY A 274 10.50 -5.27 -18.09
N PRO A 275 9.32 -5.91 -18.02
CA PRO A 275 9.05 -6.98 -17.05
C PRO A 275 9.98 -8.19 -17.18
N ASP A 276 10.56 -8.40 -18.37
CA ASP A 276 11.51 -9.49 -18.64
C ASP A 276 12.97 -9.12 -18.34
N ASP A 277 13.26 -7.94 -17.77
CA ASP A 277 14.61 -7.50 -17.44
C ASP A 277 15.13 -8.24 -16.18
N PRO A 278 16.12 -9.14 -16.30
CA PRO A 278 16.55 -9.99 -15.19
C PRO A 278 17.54 -9.30 -14.24
N ARG A 279 17.87 -8.02 -14.47
CA ARG A 279 18.89 -7.31 -13.71
C ARG A 279 18.37 -6.98 -12.31
N VAL A 280 18.97 -7.62 -11.31
CA VAL A 280 18.75 -7.34 -9.89
C VAL A 280 19.77 -6.29 -9.46
N ASP A 281 19.32 -5.05 -9.23
CA ASP A 281 20.14 -3.94 -8.75
C ASP A 281 19.34 -3.07 -7.78
N VAL A 282 19.86 -2.87 -6.57
CA VAL A 282 19.24 -2.02 -5.54
C VAL A 282 19.28 -0.53 -5.88
N SER A 283 20.14 -0.16 -6.83
CA SER A 283 20.36 1.21 -7.31
C SER A 283 19.68 1.51 -8.64
N ASP A 284 18.79 0.62 -9.10
CA ASP A 284 17.94 0.85 -10.27
C ASP A 284 16.47 0.53 -9.94
N VAL A 285 15.56 1.27 -10.57
CA VAL A 285 14.12 1.03 -10.44
C VAL A 285 13.68 0.17 -11.60
N THR A 286 13.60 -1.14 -11.38
CA THR A 286 13.13 -2.15 -12.34
C THR A 286 12.21 -3.16 -11.65
N PHE A 287 11.51 -3.99 -12.42
CA PHE A 287 10.67 -5.06 -11.86
C PHE A 287 11.45 -6.11 -11.07
N SER A 288 12.74 -6.29 -11.38
CA SER A 288 13.63 -7.27 -10.72
C SER A 288 14.36 -6.68 -9.51
N ARG A 289 13.98 -5.47 -9.05
CA ARG A 289 14.57 -4.85 -7.87
C ARG A 289 14.26 -5.72 -6.63
N PRO A 290 15.27 -6.10 -5.84
CA PRO A 290 15.11 -7.00 -4.70
C PRO A 290 14.59 -6.33 -3.43
#